data_AF-A0AAE5THT5-F1
#
_entry.id   AF-A0AAE5THT5-F1
#
_cell.length_a   1.000
_cell.length_b   1.000
_cell.length_c   1.000
_cell.angle_alpha   90.00
_cell.angle_beta   90.00
_cell.angle_gamma   90.00
#
_symmetry.space_group_name_H-M   'P 1'
#
loop_
_entity.id
_entity.type
_entity.pdbx_description
1 polymer ?
#
loop_
_entity_poly.entity_id
_entity_poly.type
_entity_poly.pdbx_seq_one_letter_code
_entity_poly.pdbx_strand_id
1 'polypeptide(L)'
;MNERLTGIVTTTDNGSSTGRIRQQQGGIAWGDLRNCLNQIITEPSTASSLFEYRFSGTGELAGHNLGNLMLKALENMQIRPTEGVNLIRDLLRVKSFIVPMSESPVHLAAALPSGSSIVGEVEIDELAELPKSIFLVPLVQATPEAVQAIEKAEVILFGPGSFLTSIMPPILLPEIIEALKQSQAKKIFIDNLGIEHSPSAVLSLQDRINWINETVGQKIINGAIVQNGLMPEHPDPQLKIIERRLRADDISYRHDRTLLCKAIDDLIGEFA
;
A
#
# COMPACT_ATOMS: atom_id res chain seq x y z
N MET A 1 -19.10 -10.27 13.74
CA MET A 1 -18.23 -10.72 12.64
C MET A 1 -16.82 -10.71 13.18
N ASN A 2 -16.07 -11.81 13.06
CA ASN A 2 -14.63 -11.73 13.28
C ASN A 2 -14.09 -10.68 12.30
N GLU A 3 -13.22 -9.79 12.77
CA GLU A 3 -12.66 -8.73 11.94
C GLU A 3 -11.63 -9.37 11.00
N ARG A 4 -12.06 -9.63 9.75
CA ARG A 4 -11.33 -10.39 8.71
C ARG A 4 -10.53 -9.46 7.78
N LEU A 5 -9.93 -8.40 8.31
CA LEU A 5 -9.12 -7.47 7.51
C LEU A 5 -7.63 -7.68 7.79
N THR A 6 -6.88 -7.92 6.72
CA THR A 6 -5.42 -7.91 6.71
C THR A 6 -4.94 -6.87 5.70
N GLY A 7 -4.12 -5.92 6.14
CA GLY A 7 -3.42 -4.99 5.26
C GLY A 7 -1.99 -5.48 4.99
N ILE A 8 -1.63 -5.65 3.73
CA ILE A 8 -0.25 -5.90 3.31
C ILE A 8 0.34 -4.57 2.86
N VAL A 9 1.41 -4.13 3.52
CA VAL A 9 1.91 -2.76 3.39
C VAL A 9 3.30 -2.75 2.76
N THR A 10 3.51 -1.84 1.81
CA THR A 10 4.84 -1.64 1.20
C THR A 10 5.88 -1.26 2.25
N THR A 11 7.12 -1.69 2.03
CA THR A 11 8.27 -1.40 2.91
C THR A 11 9.45 -0.81 2.13
N THR A 12 9.16 -0.18 0.98
CA THR A 12 10.17 0.42 0.07
C THR A 12 10.54 1.86 0.40
N ASP A 13 9.71 2.55 1.18
CA ASP A 13 9.80 3.99 1.46
C ASP A 13 11.22 4.44 1.86
N ASN A 14 11.72 5.44 1.13
CA ASN A 14 12.97 6.15 1.40
C ASN A 14 12.77 7.66 1.65
N GLY A 15 11.54 8.12 1.83
CA GLY A 15 11.17 9.51 2.05
C GLY A 15 11.24 9.97 3.52
N SER A 16 11.42 11.29 3.69
CA SER A 16 11.29 12.03 4.96
C SER A 16 12.05 11.45 6.18
N SER A 17 11.40 11.36 7.34
CA SER A 17 11.96 10.81 8.59
C SER A 17 12.26 9.31 8.49
N THR A 18 11.52 8.55 7.67
CA THR A 18 11.75 7.11 7.46
C THR A 18 13.07 6.91 6.71
N GLY A 19 13.26 7.66 5.62
CA GLY A 19 14.50 7.68 4.83
C GLY A 19 15.73 8.02 5.66
N ARG A 20 15.66 9.06 6.53
CA ARG A 20 16.79 9.44 7.39
C ARG A 20 17.23 8.33 8.33
N ILE A 21 16.28 7.67 9.01
CA ILE A 21 16.58 6.56 9.93
C ILE A 21 17.20 5.39 9.16
N ARG A 22 16.62 5.08 7.98
CA ARG A 22 17.05 3.97 7.15
C ARG A 22 18.45 4.18 6.54
N GLN A 23 18.76 5.39 6.09
CA GLN A 23 20.10 5.74 5.60
C GLN A 23 21.17 5.62 6.70
N GLN A 24 20.83 5.95 7.94
CA GLN A 24 21.78 5.95 9.06
C GLN A 24 21.96 4.58 9.71
N GLN A 25 20.90 3.77 9.79
CA GLN A 25 20.89 2.55 10.62
C GLN A 25 20.38 1.30 9.89
N GLY A 26 20.11 1.38 8.59
CA GLY A 26 19.50 0.29 7.83
C GLY A 26 18.11 -0.09 8.32
N GLY A 27 17.63 -1.24 7.87
CA GLY A 27 16.33 -1.80 8.28
C GLY A 27 15.21 -1.60 7.25
N ILE A 28 14.03 -2.11 7.60
CA ILE A 28 12.84 -1.95 6.76
C ILE A 28 12.24 -0.55 6.89
N ALA A 29 11.49 -0.10 5.88
CA ALA A 29 10.78 1.16 5.96
C ALA A 29 9.53 1.03 6.85
N TRP A 30 9.52 1.73 7.99
CA TRP A 30 8.42 1.68 8.97
C TRP A 30 7.30 2.70 8.70
N GLY A 31 7.54 3.68 7.83
CA GLY A 31 6.69 4.85 7.64
C GLY A 31 5.23 4.51 7.31
N ASP A 32 5.05 3.67 6.28
CA ASP A 32 3.72 3.25 5.82
C ASP A 32 3.05 2.27 6.77
N LEU A 33 3.78 1.32 7.34
CA LEU A 33 3.25 0.44 8.39
C LEU A 33 2.69 1.24 9.56
N ARG A 34 3.45 2.23 10.04
CA ARG A 34 3.02 3.15 11.09
C ARG A 34 1.80 3.97 10.66
N ASN A 35 1.79 4.52 9.44
CA ASN A 35 0.64 5.25 8.91
C ASN A 35 -0.63 4.36 8.86
N CYS A 36 -0.51 3.13 8.36
CA CYS A 36 -1.61 2.17 8.30
C CYS A 36 -2.14 1.85 9.69
N LEU A 37 -1.25 1.50 10.64
CA LEU A 37 -1.61 1.26 12.04
C LEU A 37 -2.37 2.42 12.65
N ASN A 38 -1.98 3.65 12.32
CA ASN A 38 -2.63 4.85 12.82
C ASN A 38 -4.04 5.06 12.23
N GLN A 39 -4.20 4.83 10.92
CA GLN A 39 -5.47 5.07 10.22
C GLN A 39 -6.60 4.10 10.62
N ILE A 40 -6.23 2.92 11.14
CA ILE A 40 -7.16 1.88 11.58
C ILE A 40 -7.51 1.96 13.07
N ILE A 41 -6.95 2.94 13.81
CA ILE A 41 -7.34 3.19 15.20
C ILE A 41 -8.76 3.73 15.21
N THR A 42 -9.67 2.99 15.84
CA THR A 42 -11.07 3.38 16.02
C THR A 42 -11.33 4.00 17.39
N GLU A 43 -10.50 3.68 18.38
CA GLU A 43 -10.60 4.17 19.75
C GLU A 43 -9.33 4.97 20.12
N PRO A 44 -9.38 6.31 20.01
CA PRO A 44 -8.27 7.15 20.41
C PRO A 44 -7.89 6.92 21.88
N SER A 45 -6.59 6.82 22.15
CA SER A 45 -6.03 6.60 23.48
C SER A 45 -4.73 7.40 23.66
N THR A 46 -4.23 7.47 24.89
CA THR A 46 -2.90 8.07 25.14
C THR A 46 -1.81 7.35 24.34
N ALA A 47 -1.91 6.02 24.17
CA ALA A 47 -0.97 5.26 23.37
C ALA A 47 -1.01 5.68 21.89
N SER A 48 -2.20 5.88 21.31
CA SER A 48 -2.32 6.35 19.93
C SER A 48 -1.78 7.77 19.76
N SER A 49 -2.07 8.69 20.69
CA SER A 49 -1.52 10.05 20.65
C SER A 49 0.01 10.07 20.76
N LEU A 50 0.60 9.21 21.59
CA LEU A 50 2.05 9.06 21.66
C LEU A 50 2.63 8.49 20.37
N PHE A 51 1.96 7.51 19.77
CA PHE A 51 2.41 6.90 18.52
C PHE A 51 2.42 7.90 17.33
N GLU A 52 1.41 8.78 17.27
CA GLU A 52 1.34 9.88 16.29
C GLU A 52 2.32 11.02 16.57
N TYR A 53 2.79 11.16 17.81
CA TYR A 53 3.56 12.30 18.26
C TYR A 53 4.78 12.55 17.38
N ARG A 54 4.93 13.79 16.92
CA ARG A 54 6.10 14.27 16.18
C ARG A 54 6.81 15.32 17.01
N PHE A 55 8.08 15.09 17.29
CA PHE A 55 8.90 16.03 18.02
C PHE A 55 9.07 17.33 17.21
N SER A 56 8.68 18.45 17.81
CA SER A 56 8.88 19.80 17.26
C SER A 56 10.14 20.45 17.81
N GLY A 57 10.58 21.57 17.22
CA GLY A 57 11.68 22.39 17.72
C GLY A 57 13.02 22.10 17.05
N THR A 58 14.11 22.30 17.80
CA THR A 58 15.50 22.10 17.35
C THR A 58 16.19 21.02 18.20
N GLY A 59 17.17 20.33 17.62
CA GLY A 59 17.92 19.26 18.30
C GLY A 59 17.82 17.91 17.59
N GLU A 60 18.39 16.86 18.19
CA GLU A 60 18.55 15.54 17.55
C GLU A 60 17.22 14.84 17.26
N LEU A 61 16.22 15.04 18.12
CA LEU A 61 14.90 14.43 17.94
C LEU A 61 13.98 15.26 17.03
N ALA A 62 14.36 16.48 16.66
CA ALA A 62 13.50 17.38 15.90
C ALA A 62 13.04 16.73 14.57
N GLY A 63 11.73 16.69 14.36
CA GLY A 63 11.10 16.13 13.17
C GLY A 63 10.94 14.61 13.17
N HIS A 64 11.49 13.88 14.15
CA HIS A 64 11.23 12.45 14.30
C HIS A 64 9.80 12.20 14.81
N ASN A 65 9.21 11.08 14.39
CA ASN A 65 7.94 10.60 14.93
C ASN A 65 8.22 9.48 15.95
N LEU A 66 7.58 9.55 17.12
CA LEU A 66 7.81 8.62 18.22
C LEU A 66 7.43 7.18 17.84
N GLY A 67 6.33 6.97 17.11
CA GLY A 67 5.96 5.64 16.61
C GLY A 67 7.03 4.98 15.72
N ASN A 68 7.66 5.74 14.82
CA ASN A 68 8.80 5.26 14.05
C ASN A 68 10.00 4.88 14.94
N LEU A 69 10.26 5.66 16.00
CA LEU A 69 11.33 5.35 16.95
C LEU A 69 11.02 4.09 17.77
N MET A 70 9.75 3.87 18.14
CA MET A 70 9.31 2.65 18.83
C MET A 70 9.51 1.42 17.96
N LEU A 71 9.08 1.46 16.69
CA LEU A 71 9.31 0.37 15.74
C LEU A 71 10.79 0.12 15.50
N LYS A 72 11.59 1.19 15.39
CA LYS A 72 13.05 1.08 15.26
C LYS A 72 13.69 0.46 16.51
N ALA A 73 13.20 0.78 17.71
CA ALA A 73 13.70 0.17 18.94
C ALA A 73 13.42 -1.35 18.97
N LEU A 74 12.24 -1.79 18.54
CA LEU A 74 11.90 -3.22 18.41
C LEU A 74 12.82 -3.93 17.41
N GLU A 75 13.11 -3.29 16.27
CA GLU A 75 14.07 -3.79 15.29
C GLU A 75 15.48 -3.92 15.88
N ASN A 76 15.96 -2.92 16.63
CA ASN A 76 17.27 -2.95 17.29
C ASN A 76 17.34 -4.02 18.40
N MET A 77 16.20 -4.38 19.00
CA MET A 77 16.07 -5.50 19.93
C MET A 77 16.03 -6.86 19.22
N GLN A 78 16.21 -6.89 17.90
CA GLN A 78 16.15 -8.09 17.05
C GLN A 78 14.79 -8.81 17.11
N ILE A 79 13.73 -8.05 17.40
CA ILE A 79 12.36 -8.55 17.29
C ILE A 79 12.03 -8.61 15.80
N ARG A 80 11.54 -9.77 15.35
CA ARG A 80 11.09 -9.99 13.98
C ARG A 80 10.07 -8.90 13.58
N PRO A 81 10.18 -8.27 12.39
CA PRO A 81 9.32 -7.14 12.03
C PRO A 81 7.82 -7.37 12.21
N THR A 82 7.30 -8.53 11.77
CA THR A 82 5.89 -8.88 11.95
C THR A 82 5.48 -8.92 13.43
N GLU A 83 6.33 -9.47 14.30
CA GLU A 83 6.08 -9.48 15.74
C GLU A 83 6.13 -8.06 16.34
N GLY A 84 7.05 -7.22 15.88
CA GLY A 84 7.11 -5.82 16.28
C GLY A 84 5.84 -5.06 15.91
N VAL A 85 5.32 -5.27 14.70
CA VAL A 85 4.03 -4.70 14.27
C VAL A 85 2.88 -5.22 15.13
N ASN A 86 2.84 -6.52 15.44
CA ASN A 86 1.80 -7.11 16.29
C ASN A 86 1.84 -6.54 17.72
N LEU A 87 3.02 -6.33 18.32
CA LEU A 87 3.15 -5.71 19.64
C LEU A 87 2.60 -4.28 19.66
N ILE A 88 2.93 -3.48 18.64
CA ILE A 88 2.40 -2.11 18.52
C ILE A 88 0.90 -2.14 18.25
N ARG A 89 0.43 -3.04 17.39
CA ARG A 89 -0.99 -3.24 17.10
C ARG A 89 -1.78 -3.52 18.38
N ASP A 90 -1.28 -4.44 19.22
CA ASP A 90 -1.92 -4.81 20.48
C ASP A 90 -1.91 -3.65 21.48
N LEU A 91 -0.78 -2.91 21.56
CA LEU A 91 -0.67 -1.67 22.35
C LEU A 91 -1.72 -0.63 21.95
N LEU A 92 -1.98 -0.50 20.64
CA LEU A 92 -2.96 0.43 20.07
C LEU A 92 -4.39 -0.13 20.06
N ARG A 93 -4.60 -1.36 20.56
CA ARG A 93 -5.88 -2.09 20.53
C ARG A 93 -6.49 -2.22 19.13
N VAL A 94 -5.63 -2.25 18.13
CA VAL A 94 -6.02 -2.51 16.74
C VAL A 94 -6.25 -4.01 16.59
N LYS A 95 -7.36 -4.38 15.97
CA LYS A 95 -7.73 -5.80 15.78
C LYS A 95 -7.38 -6.33 14.39
N SER A 96 -7.40 -5.46 13.37
CA SER A 96 -6.99 -5.79 12.01
C SER A 96 -5.50 -6.12 11.96
N PHE A 97 -5.13 -7.11 11.15
CA PHE A 97 -3.73 -7.46 10.94
C PHE A 97 -3.10 -6.49 9.96
N ILE A 98 -1.87 -6.04 10.26
CA ILE A 98 -1.04 -5.27 9.35
C ILE A 98 0.26 -6.04 9.19
N VAL A 99 0.62 -6.35 7.95
CA VAL A 99 1.75 -7.22 7.62
C VAL A 99 2.66 -6.48 6.64
N PRO A 100 3.98 -6.41 6.90
CA PRO A 100 4.92 -5.87 5.92
C PRO A 100 4.93 -6.75 4.66
N MET A 101 5.08 -6.17 3.47
CA MET A 101 5.24 -6.95 2.24
C MET A 101 6.48 -7.87 2.32
N SER A 102 7.55 -7.39 2.95
CA SER A 102 8.78 -8.12 3.24
C SER A 102 9.38 -7.65 4.55
N GLU A 103 9.97 -8.57 5.28
CA GLU A 103 10.74 -8.31 6.51
C GLU A 103 12.20 -7.96 6.23
N SER A 104 12.60 -7.94 4.96
CA SER A 104 13.96 -7.59 4.53
C SER A 104 14.03 -6.16 3.98
N PRO A 105 15.11 -5.41 4.23
CA PRO A 105 15.32 -4.09 3.62
C PRO A 105 15.34 -4.17 2.09
N VAL A 106 14.50 -3.38 1.43
CA VAL A 106 14.36 -3.41 -0.03
C VAL A 106 14.02 -2.03 -0.59
N HIS A 107 14.58 -1.67 -1.73
CA HIS A 107 14.28 -0.44 -2.44
C HIS A 107 13.42 -0.72 -3.67
N LEU A 108 12.54 0.21 -3.99
CA LEU A 108 11.91 0.27 -5.30
C LEU A 108 12.91 0.87 -6.30
N ALA A 109 12.98 0.30 -7.49
CA ALA A 109 13.78 0.81 -8.59
C ALA A 109 12.94 0.82 -9.87
N ALA A 110 13.32 1.69 -10.81
CA ALA A 110 12.65 1.81 -12.09
C ALA A 110 13.67 1.84 -13.24
N ALA A 111 13.33 1.18 -14.35
CA ALA A 111 14.06 1.28 -15.60
C ALA A 111 13.40 2.33 -16.50
N LEU A 112 14.17 3.29 -16.98
CA LEU A 112 13.69 4.38 -17.81
C LEU A 112 13.68 3.98 -19.30
N PRO A 113 12.87 4.65 -20.15
CA PRO A 113 12.90 4.45 -21.60
C PRO A 113 14.29 4.60 -22.23
N SER A 114 15.14 5.44 -21.65
CA SER A 114 16.54 5.65 -22.06
C SER A 114 17.46 4.45 -21.81
N GLY A 115 17.03 3.48 -21.01
CA GLY A 115 17.83 2.32 -20.57
C GLY A 115 18.60 2.53 -19.27
N SER A 116 18.59 3.74 -18.68
CA SER A 116 19.12 3.95 -17.33
C SER A 116 18.16 3.41 -16.26
N SER A 117 18.65 3.25 -15.03
CA SER A 117 17.83 2.87 -13.89
C SER A 117 17.97 3.88 -12.76
N ILE A 118 16.88 4.07 -12.02
CA ILE A 118 16.82 4.90 -10.82
C ILE A 118 16.38 4.05 -9.63
N VAL A 119 16.87 4.37 -8.44
CA VAL A 119 16.59 3.62 -7.20
C VAL A 119 16.09 4.59 -6.16
N GLY A 120 14.97 4.24 -5.54
CA GLY A 120 14.32 5.03 -4.52
C GLY A 120 12.90 5.43 -4.93
N GLU A 121 12.01 5.45 -3.95
CA GLU A 121 10.60 5.77 -4.12
C GLU A 121 10.39 7.24 -4.44
N VAL A 122 11.05 8.13 -3.68
CA VAL A 122 11.02 9.58 -3.89
C VAL A 122 11.48 9.92 -5.30
N GLU A 123 12.59 9.32 -5.74
CA GLU A 123 13.15 9.55 -7.07
C GLU A 123 12.22 9.05 -8.19
N ILE A 124 11.44 8.00 -7.95
CA ILE A 124 10.45 7.47 -8.90
C ILE A 124 9.22 8.39 -8.97
N ASP A 125 8.73 8.88 -7.84
CA ASP A 125 7.61 9.83 -7.79
C ASP A 125 7.94 11.16 -8.48
N GLU A 126 9.22 11.56 -8.51
CA GLU A 126 9.70 12.79 -9.16
C GLU A 126 10.03 12.63 -10.66
N LEU A 127 9.87 11.44 -11.24
CA LEU A 127 10.15 11.23 -12.67
C LEU A 127 9.21 12.06 -13.55
N ALA A 128 9.78 12.65 -14.61
CA ALA A 128 9.01 13.44 -15.58
C ALA A 128 8.24 12.57 -16.60
N GLU A 129 8.66 11.32 -16.77
CA GLU A 129 8.07 10.36 -17.70
C GLU A 129 7.81 9.02 -17.00
N LEU A 130 6.82 8.28 -17.52
CA LEU A 130 6.49 6.95 -17.02
C LEU A 130 7.67 5.99 -17.25
N PRO A 131 8.14 5.26 -16.22
CA PRO A 131 9.19 4.27 -16.41
C PRO A 131 8.71 3.11 -17.28
N LYS A 132 9.66 2.43 -17.93
CA LYS A 132 9.38 1.22 -18.72
C LYS A 132 8.94 0.05 -17.83
N SER A 133 9.49 -0.04 -16.63
CA SER A 133 9.20 -1.09 -15.66
C SER A 133 9.71 -0.69 -14.28
N ILE A 134 9.13 -1.26 -13.23
CA ILE A 134 9.60 -1.16 -11.85
C ILE A 134 9.98 -2.53 -11.30
N PHE A 135 10.91 -2.56 -10.35
CA PHE A 135 11.44 -3.80 -9.75
C PHE A 135 12.01 -3.51 -8.35
N LEU A 136 12.23 -4.58 -7.58
CA LEU A 136 12.78 -4.50 -6.22
C LEU A 136 14.28 -4.79 -6.21
N VAL A 137 15.03 -4.00 -5.44
CA VAL A 137 16.48 -4.17 -5.25
C VAL A 137 16.87 -4.06 -3.77
N PRO A 138 17.53 -5.09 -3.17
CA PRO A 138 17.74 -6.42 -3.75
C PRO A 138 16.41 -7.17 -3.92
N LEU A 139 16.45 -8.33 -4.58
CA LEU A 139 15.34 -9.27 -4.53
C LEU A 139 15.20 -9.78 -3.08
N VAL A 140 13.98 -9.73 -2.57
CA VAL A 140 13.63 -10.16 -1.22
C VAL A 140 12.42 -11.09 -1.27
N GLN A 141 12.20 -11.83 -0.19
CA GLN A 141 11.05 -12.73 -0.05
C GLN A 141 9.86 -11.99 0.54
N ALA A 142 8.67 -12.40 0.13
CA ALA A 142 7.45 -11.95 0.80
C ALA A 142 7.38 -12.45 2.25
N THR A 143 6.75 -11.66 3.11
CA THR A 143 6.42 -12.10 4.47
C THR A 143 5.44 -13.28 4.40
N PRO A 144 5.70 -14.43 5.05
CA PRO A 144 4.84 -15.61 4.98
C PRO A 144 3.38 -15.33 5.34
N GLU A 145 3.14 -14.46 6.33
CA GLU A 145 1.81 -14.05 6.77
C GLU A 145 1.04 -13.28 5.67
N ALA A 146 1.74 -12.54 4.82
CA ALA A 146 1.12 -11.83 3.69
C ALA A 146 0.64 -12.82 2.62
N VAL A 147 1.47 -13.82 2.31
CA VAL A 147 1.11 -14.91 1.38
C VAL A 147 -0.11 -15.68 1.91
N GLN A 148 -0.08 -16.09 3.18
CA GLN A 148 -1.20 -16.80 3.80
C GLN A 148 -2.49 -15.98 3.83
N ALA A 149 -2.39 -14.66 3.99
CA ALA A 149 -3.56 -13.79 3.95
C ALA A 149 -4.21 -13.78 2.56
N ILE A 150 -3.41 -13.74 1.48
CA ILE A 150 -3.89 -13.81 0.10
C ILE A 150 -4.54 -15.16 -0.21
N GLU A 151 -3.92 -16.25 0.24
CA GLU A 151 -4.43 -17.62 0.02
C GLU A 151 -5.79 -17.84 0.69
N LYS A 152 -6.01 -17.23 1.87
CA LYS A 152 -7.26 -17.37 2.66
C LYS A 152 -8.30 -16.31 2.32
N ALA A 153 -7.98 -15.33 1.49
CA ALA A 153 -8.87 -14.22 1.19
C ALA A 153 -10.08 -14.68 0.35
N GLU A 154 -11.25 -14.11 0.65
CA GLU A 154 -12.43 -14.20 -0.22
C GLU A 154 -12.47 -13.02 -1.21
N VAL A 155 -11.90 -11.88 -0.80
CA VAL A 155 -11.79 -10.65 -1.58
C VAL A 155 -10.41 -10.04 -1.34
N ILE A 156 -9.77 -9.56 -2.40
CA ILE A 156 -8.50 -8.85 -2.38
C ILE A 156 -8.72 -7.47 -2.99
N LEU A 157 -8.40 -6.43 -2.22
CA LEU A 157 -8.53 -5.04 -2.63
C LEU A 157 -7.14 -4.49 -2.97
N PHE A 158 -7.01 -3.87 -4.14
CA PHE A 158 -5.80 -3.16 -4.55
C PHE A 158 -6.05 -1.66 -4.46
N GLY A 159 -5.24 -0.97 -3.66
CA GLY A 159 -5.42 0.45 -3.41
C GLY A 159 -6.56 0.78 -2.44
N PRO A 160 -6.93 2.07 -2.33
CA PRO A 160 -6.35 3.21 -3.05
C PRO A 160 -4.92 3.54 -2.55
N GLY A 161 -4.15 4.27 -3.34
CA GLY A 161 -2.76 4.64 -3.02
C GLY A 161 -1.96 4.98 -4.27
N SER A 162 -0.74 5.51 -4.09
CA SER A 162 0.16 5.79 -5.22
C SER A 162 0.42 4.51 -6.00
N PHE A 163 0.19 4.54 -7.31
CA PHE A 163 0.11 3.31 -8.08
C PHE A 163 1.44 2.57 -8.12
N LEU A 164 2.51 3.23 -8.58
CA LEU A 164 3.84 2.63 -8.70
C LEU A 164 4.54 2.42 -7.35
N THR A 165 4.29 3.29 -6.38
CA THR A 165 5.08 3.39 -5.15
C THR A 165 4.39 2.80 -3.91
N SER A 166 3.08 2.57 -3.93
CA SER A 166 2.35 1.92 -2.83
C SER A 166 1.65 0.62 -3.21
N ILE A 167 0.99 0.58 -4.38
CA ILE A 167 0.18 -0.58 -4.80
C ILE A 167 1.05 -1.65 -5.45
N MET A 168 1.92 -1.25 -6.38
CA MET A 168 2.75 -2.19 -7.13
C MET A 168 3.84 -2.89 -6.31
N PRO A 169 4.54 -2.28 -5.33
CA PRO A 169 5.70 -2.93 -4.70
C PRO A 169 5.41 -4.29 -4.06
N PRO A 170 4.31 -4.50 -3.31
CA PRO A 170 3.96 -5.83 -2.81
C PRO A 170 3.73 -6.86 -3.93
N ILE A 171 3.19 -6.43 -5.08
CA ILE A 171 2.88 -7.28 -6.23
C ILE A 171 4.16 -7.71 -6.98
N LEU A 172 5.28 -7.01 -6.80
CA LEU A 172 6.56 -7.36 -7.45
C LEU A 172 7.24 -8.58 -6.80
N LEU A 173 6.76 -9.05 -5.65
CA LEU A 173 7.32 -10.20 -4.94
C LEU A 173 6.85 -11.52 -5.59
N PRO A 174 7.75 -12.43 -5.96
CA PRO A 174 7.37 -13.69 -6.63
C PRO A 174 6.34 -14.52 -5.87
N GLU A 175 6.46 -14.60 -4.53
CA GLU A 175 5.52 -15.37 -3.71
C GLU A 175 4.12 -14.74 -3.69
N ILE A 176 4.03 -13.40 -3.74
CA ILE A 176 2.76 -12.69 -3.84
C ILE A 176 2.13 -12.90 -5.22
N ILE A 177 2.94 -12.84 -6.29
CA ILE A 177 2.47 -13.14 -7.66
C ILE A 177 1.84 -14.52 -7.72
N GLU A 178 2.51 -15.55 -7.22
CA GLU A 178 1.99 -16.92 -7.25
C GLU A 178 0.73 -17.08 -6.40
N ALA A 179 0.68 -16.47 -5.20
CA ALA A 179 -0.52 -16.48 -4.37
C ALA A 179 -1.71 -15.79 -5.06
N LEU A 180 -1.48 -14.65 -5.73
CA LEU A 180 -2.51 -13.94 -6.50
C LEU A 180 -3.03 -14.77 -7.68
N LYS A 181 -2.15 -15.50 -8.38
CA LYS A 181 -2.53 -16.38 -9.50
C LYS A 181 -3.42 -17.53 -9.06
N GLN A 182 -3.09 -18.15 -7.92
CA GLN A 182 -3.77 -19.35 -7.43
C GLN A 182 -5.05 -19.03 -6.67
N SER A 183 -5.12 -17.86 -6.04
CA SER A 183 -6.26 -17.42 -5.25
C SER A 183 -7.55 -17.40 -6.08
N GLN A 184 -8.65 -17.87 -5.48
CA GLN A 184 -10.00 -17.76 -6.05
C GLN A 184 -10.76 -16.52 -5.56
N ALA A 185 -10.12 -15.70 -4.72
CA ALA A 185 -10.70 -14.46 -4.22
C ALA A 185 -11.12 -13.53 -5.35
N LYS A 186 -12.14 -12.70 -5.13
CA LYS A 186 -12.46 -11.61 -6.06
C LYS A 186 -11.41 -10.49 -5.90
N LYS A 187 -10.75 -10.13 -6.99
CA LYS A 187 -9.74 -9.06 -7.03
C LYS A 187 -10.39 -7.77 -7.52
N ILE A 188 -10.39 -6.75 -6.68
CA ILE A 188 -11.00 -5.46 -6.95
C ILE A 188 -9.94 -4.37 -6.90
N PHE A 189 -9.82 -3.59 -7.96
CA PHE A 189 -8.99 -2.39 -7.98
C PHE A 189 -9.79 -1.17 -7.54
N ILE A 190 -9.27 -0.41 -6.56
CA ILE A 190 -9.89 0.83 -6.09
C ILE A 190 -9.05 1.98 -6.60
N ASP A 191 -9.62 2.76 -7.52
CA ASP A 191 -8.89 3.83 -8.19
C ASP A 191 -8.73 5.07 -7.30
N ASN A 192 -7.74 5.89 -7.61
CA ASN A 192 -7.56 7.17 -6.92
C ASN A 192 -8.65 8.17 -7.33
N LEU A 193 -9.01 9.07 -6.41
CA LEU A 193 -10.09 10.04 -6.64
C LEU A 193 -9.76 11.14 -7.65
N GLY A 194 -8.47 11.38 -7.86
CA GLY A 194 -7.95 12.46 -8.68
C GLY A 194 -6.62 12.06 -9.30
N ILE A 195 -6.08 12.98 -10.11
CA ILE A 195 -4.82 12.78 -10.82
C ILE A 195 -3.70 12.69 -9.78
N GLU A 196 -2.93 11.60 -9.86
CA GLU A 196 -1.74 11.40 -9.04
C GLU A 196 -0.67 12.43 -9.40
N HIS A 197 0.11 12.92 -8.44
CA HIS A 197 1.27 13.77 -8.71
C HIS A 197 2.53 12.91 -8.87
N SER A 198 2.46 11.95 -9.79
CA SER A 198 3.55 11.02 -10.09
C SER A 198 3.53 10.69 -11.60
N PRO A 199 4.52 9.96 -12.12
CA PRO A 199 4.52 9.52 -13.52
C PRO A 199 3.27 8.71 -13.90
N SER A 200 2.61 8.10 -12.92
CA SER A 200 1.40 7.31 -13.09
C SER A 200 0.18 8.14 -13.48
N ALA A 201 0.26 9.48 -13.39
CA ALA A 201 -0.81 10.42 -13.75
C ALA A 201 -1.34 10.22 -15.18
N VAL A 202 -0.46 9.78 -16.09
CA VAL A 202 -0.79 9.58 -17.51
C VAL A 202 -1.52 8.26 -17.77
N LEU A 203 -1.50 7.32 -16.81
CA LEU A 203 -2.13 6.02 -16.96
C LEU A 203 -3.64 6.17 -16.89
N SER A 204 -4.37 5.53 -17.80
CA SER A 204 -5.79 5.30 -17.63
C SER A 204 -6.04 4.20 -16.57
N LEU A 205 -7.29 4.04 -16.15
CA LEU A 205 -7.71 2.90 -15.32
C LEU A 205 -7.31 1.56 -15.97
N GLN A 206 -7.51 1.45 -17.29
CA GLN A 206 -7.19 0.24 -18.02
C GLN A 206 -5.69 -0.01 -18.07
N ASP A 207 -4.87 1.04 -18.23
CA ASP A 207 -3.41 0.90 -18.21
C ASP A 207 -2.91 0.42 -16.85
N ARG A 208 -3.45 0.96 -15.74
CA ARG A 208 -3.14 0.48 -14.38
C ARG A 208 -3.50 -0.99 -14.19
N ILE A 209 -4.69 -1.40 -14.63
CA ILE A 209 -5.13 -2.80 -14.54
C ILE A 209 -4.26 -3.71 -15.42
N ASN A 210 -3.92 -3.27 -16.63
CA ASN A 210 -3.03 -4.01 -17.53
C ASN A 210 -1.64 -4.17 -16.93
N TRP A 211 -1.09 -3.12 -16.31
CA TRP A 211 0.20 -3.18 -15.64
C TRP A 211 0.21 -4.22 -14.50
N ILE A 212 -0.83 -4.28 -13.67
CA ILE A 212 -0.98 -5.33 -12.65
C ILE A 212 -1.02 -6.72 -13.31
N ASN A 213 -1.86 -6.88 -14.34
CA ASN A 213 -2.03 -8.17 -15.02
C ASN A 213 -0.73 -8.64 -15.70
N GLU A 214 0.03 -7.73 -16.32
CA GLU A 214 1.32 -8.00 -16.95
C GLU A 214 2.38 -8.37 -15.91
N THR A 215 2.41 -7.66 -14.77
CA THR A 215 3.32 -7.96 -13.65
C THR A 215 3.04 -9.35 -13.09
N VAL A 216 1.77 -9.71 -12.94
CA VAL A 216 1.36 -11.04 -12.47
C VAL A 216 1.53 -12.09 -13.59
N GLY A 217 1.48 -11.70 -14.86
CA GLY A 217 1.56 -12.58 -16.02
C GLY A 217 0.23 -13.22 -16.43
N GLN A 218 -0.90 -12.76 -15.90
CA GLN A 218 -2.25 -13.14 -16.33
C GLN A 218 -3.31 -12.11 -15.89
N LYS A 219 -4.49 -12.12 -16.52
CA LYS A 219 -5.63 -11.30 -16.08
C LYS A 219 -6.15 -11.77 -14.73
N ILE A 220 -6.02 -10.95 -13.69
CA ILE A 220 -6.51 -11.27 -12.33
C ILE A 220 -7.61 -10.33 -11.82
N ILE A 221 -7.67 -9.08 -12.27
CA ILE A 221 -8.63 -8.10 -11.75
C ILE A 221 -10.05 -8.42 -12.26
N ASN A 222 -10.99 -8.57 -11.33
CA ASN A 222 -12.39 -8.91 -11.63
C ASN A 222 -13.29 -7.69 -11.67
N GLY A 223 -12.96 -6.65 -10.92
CA GLY A 223 -13.71 -5.40 -10.94
C GLY A 223 -12.91 -4.20 -10.51
N ALA A 224 -13.47 -3.02 -10.73
CA ALA A 224 -12.90 -1.76 -10.35
C ALA A 224 -13.95 -0.83 -9.72
N ILE A 225 -13.51 -0.01 -8.78
CA ILE A 225 -14.32 1.04 -8.15
C ILE A 225 -13.71 2.38 -8.53
N VAL A 226 -14.51 3.25 -9.13
CA VAL A 226 -14.06 4.56 -9.62
C VAL A 226 -14.95 5.70 -9.13
N GLN A 227 -14.33 6.86 -8.97
CA GLN A 227 -15.03 8.09 -8.64
C GLN A 227 -15.89 8.56 -9.82
N ASN A 228 -17.06 9.13 -9.50
CA ASN A 228 -17.98 9.71 -10.47
C ASN A 228 -17.28 10.72 -11.39
N GLY A 229 -17.48 10.55 -12.69
CA GLY A 229 -16.84 11.30 -13.76
C GLY A 229 -15.52 10.70 -14.26
N LEU A 230 -15.09 9.55 -13.74
CA LEU A 230 -13.83 8.88 -14.13
C LEU A 230 -14.05 7.51 -14.79
N MET A 231 -15.26 7.23 -15.29
CA MET A 231 -15.47 6.04 -16.12
C MET A 231 -14.57 6.07 -17.37
N PRO A 232 -13.88 4.96 -17.70
CA PRO A 232 -13.10 4.87 -18.93
C PRO A 232 -14.03 4.91 -20.15
N GLU A 233 -13.59 5.52 -21.24
CA GLU A 233 -14.36 5.60 -22.49
C GLU A 233 -14.62 4.22 -23.11
N HIS A 234 -13.68 3.29 -22.92
CA HIS A 234 -13.71 1.93 -23.46
C HIS A 234 -13.35 0.90 -22.37
N PRO A 235 -14.27 0.57 -21.45
CA PRO A 235 -14.02 -0.43 -20.42
C PRO A 235 -13.86 -1.83 -21.02
N ASP A 236 -12.98 -2.65 -20.46
CA ASP A 236 -12.96 -4.09 -20.74
C ASP A 236 -14.35 -4.68 -20.38
N PRO A 237 -15.09 -5.28 -21.32
CA PRO A 237 -16.44 -5.81 -21.05
C PRO A 237 -16.47 -6.94 -20.02
N GLN A 238 -15.32 -7.55 -19.71
CA GLN A 238 -15.20 -8.57 -18.67
C GLN A 238 -14.97 -7.98 -17.27
N LEU A 239 -14.64 -6.69 -17.19
CA LEU A 239 -14.38 -5.98 -15.95
C LEU A 239 -15.67 -5.34 -15.42
N LYS A 240 -16.07 -5.70 -14.20
CA LYS A 240 -17.20 -5.03 -13.53
C LYS A 240 -16.73 -3.71 -12.92
N ILE A 241 -17.29 -2.59 -13.36
CA ILE A 241 -16.90 -1.27 -12.86
C ILE A 241 -18.08 -0.61 -12.15
N ILE A 242 -17.88 -0.24 -10.88
CA ILE A 242 -18.82 0.63 -10.15
C ILE A 242 -18.30 2.06 -10.18
N GLU A 243 -19.10 2.96 -10.75
CA GLU A 243 -18.91 4.41 -10.67
C GLU A 243 -19.87 5.02 -9.65
N ARG A 244 -19.30 5.69 -8.64
CA ARG A 244 -20.05 6.34 -7.57
C ARG A 244 -19.36 7.61 -7.10
N ARG A 245 -20.10 8.45 -6.39
CA ARG A 245 -19.48 9.46 -5.55
C ARG A 245 -18.75 8.75 -4.39
N LEU A 246 -17.44 8.93 -4.32
CA LEU A 246 -16.55 8.34 -3.33
C LEU A 246 -15.78 9.40 -2.52
N ARG A 247 -15.77 10.66 -2.95
CA ARG A 247 -15.10 11.76 -2.25
C ARG A 247 -15.82 12.15 -0.96
N ALA A 248 -15.06 12.38 0.10
CA ALA A 248 -15.55 12.95 1.35
C ALA A 248 -15.96 14.43 1.18
N ASP A 249 -16.88 14.89 2.03
CA ASP A 249 -17.39 16.28 2.01
C ASP A 249 -16.36 17.29 2.51
N ASP A 250 -15.51 16.88 3.45
CA ASP A 250 -14.53 17.73 4.13
C ASP A 250 -13.19 17.83 3.38
N ILE A 251 -12.77 16.74 2.74
CA ILE A 251 -11.47 16.62 2.07
C ILE A 251 -11.65 15.97 0.70
N SER A 252 -11.54 16.77 -0.35
CA SER A 252 -11.88 16.38 -1.72
C SER A 252 -10.98 15.30 -2.34
N TYR A 253 -9.75 15.13 -1.83
CA TYR A 253 -8.79 14.11 -2.27
C TYR A 253 -8.84 12.83 -1.41
N ARG A 254 -9.77 12.74 -0.46
CA ARG A 254 -9.92 11.60 0.45
C ARG A 254 -11.20 10.83 0.16
N HIS A 255 -11.08 9.51 0.14
CA HIS A 255 -12.24 8.61 0.06
C HIS A 255 -13.09 8.74 1.33
N ASP A 256 -14.39 8.95 1.16
CA ASP A 256 -15.37 8.77 2.21
C ASP A 256 -15.45 7.29 2.57
N ARG A 257 -15.24 6.97 3.85
CA ARG A 257 -15.19 5.59 4.33
C ARG A 257 -16.52 4.87 4.11
N THR A 258 -17.64 5.55 4.33
CA THR A 258 -18.98 4.95 4.22
C THR A 258 -19.35 4.71 2.76
N LEU A 259 -19.07 5.69 1.89
CA LEU A 259 -19.36 5.55 0.46
C LEU A 259 -18.50 4.47 -0.19
N LEU A 260 -17.21 4.41 0.16
CA LEU A 260 -16.31 3.39 -0.37
C LEU A 260 -16.68 1.98 0.13
N CYS A 261 -16.97 1.81 1.43
CA CYS A 261 -17.44 0.52 1.94
C CYS A 261 -18.70 0.04 1.23
N LYS A 262 -19.67 0.93 1.02
CA LYS A 262 -20.89 0.60 0.28
C LYS A 262 -20.60 0.20 -1.18
N ALA A 263 -19.71 0.91 -1.87
CA ALA A 263 -19.32 0.56 -3.23
C ALA A 263 -18.61 -0.81 -3.31
N ILE A 264 -17.80 -1.15 -2.29
CA ILE A 264 -17.17 -2.46 -2.17
C ILE A 264 -18.23 -3.55 -1.96
N ASP A 265 -19.16 -3.36 -1.03
CA ASP A 265 -20.24 -4.33 -0.76
C ASP A 265 -21.14 -4.53 -1.98
N ASP A 266 -21.52 -3.46 -2.67
CA ASP A 266 -22.32 -3.50 -3.89
C ASP A 266 -21.59 -4.31 -5.00
N LEU A 267 -20.29 -4.04 -5.23
CA LEU A 267 -19.50 -4.74 -6.25
C LEU A 267 -19.30 -6.22 -5.90
N ILE A 268 -19.06 -6.53 -4.62
CA ILE A 268 -18.99 -7.92 -4.16
C ILE A 268 -20.32 -8.64 -4.41
N GLY A 269 -21.45 -7.96 -4.14
CA GLY A 269 -22.79 -8.47 -4.40
C GLY A 269 -23.05 -8.79 -5.87
N GLU A 270 -22.40 -8.09 -6.81
CA GLU A 270 -22.49 -8.42 -8.23
C GLU A 270 -21.72 -9.69 -8.63
N PHE A 271 -20.77 -10.16 -7.81
CA PHE A 271 -20.01 -11.38 -8.10
C PHE A 271 -20.67 -12.66 -7.57
N ALA A 272 -21.73 -12.54 -6.77
CA ALA A 272 -22.55 -13.63 -6.26
C ALA A 272 -23.56 -14.10 -7.32
#